data_AF-A0AAU8MZR6-F1
#
_entry.id   AF-A0AAU8MZR6-F1
#
_cell.length_a   1.000
_cell.length_b   1.000
_cell.length_c   1.000
_cell.angle_alpha   90.00
_cell.angle_beta   90.00
_cell.angle_gamma   90.00
#
_symmetry.space_group_name_H-M   'P 1'
#
loop_
_entity.id
_entity.type
_entity.pdbx_description
1 polymer ?
#
loop_
_entity_poly.entity_id
_entity_poly.type
_entity_poly.pdbx_seq_one_letter_code
_entity_poly.pdbx_strand_id
1 'polypeptide(L)'
;MRTPAVNDRDSILQCVEQTGALGFLVLSGSSAPDTDASFDAWHRAVRGSTTARTPTSRTLKAAFTPVTVDTYVFEGADGLEAAVEQRVLTEFRQGRLQSGAARRERSFP
;
A
#
# COMPACT_ATOMS: atom_id res chain seq x y z
N MET A 1 8.51 21.62 -9.27
CA MET A 1 7.24 20.89 -9.36
C MET A 1 7.35 19.69 -8.42
N ARG A 2 6.42 19.48 -7.49
CA ARG A 2 6.41 18.31 -6.59
C ARG A 2 5.73 17.16 -7.33
N THR A 3 6.31 15.98 -7.29
CA THR A 3 5.74 14.73 -7.85
C THR A 3 4.69 14.24 -6.86
N PRO A 4 3.52 13.80 -7.33
CA PRO A 4 2.49 13.35 -6.41
C PRO A 4 2.92 12.09 -5.63
N ALA A 5 2.36 11.88 -4.43
CA ALA A 5 2.63 10.68 -3.65
C ALA A 5 2.07 9.45 -4.40
N VAL A 6 2.68 8.26 -4.23
CA VAL A 6 2.13 7.03 -4.85
C VAL A 6 0.67 6.85 -4.40
N ASN A 7 -0.24 6.79 -5.37
CA ASN A 7 -1.70 6.71 -5.21
C ASN A 7 -2.32 7.91 -4.48
N ASP A 8 -1.81 9.13 -4.67
CA ASP A 8 -2.52 10.32 -4.20
C ASP A 8 -3.79 10.58 -5.03
N ARG A 9 -4.69 11.37 -4.44
CA ARG A 9 -6.01 11.67 -5.01
C ARG A 9 -5.92 12.27 -6.40
N ASP A 10 -5.04 13.25 -6.61
CA ASP A 10 -4.98 14.01 -7.86
C ASP A 10 -4.46 13.14 -9.00
N SER A 11 -3.45 12.29 -8.74
CA SER A 11 -2.99 11.32 -9.74
C SER A 11 -4.04 10.26 -10.06
N ILE A 12 -4.80 9.80 -9.06
CA ILE A 12 -5.89 8.84 -9.28
C ILE A 12 -6.99 9.48 -10.13
N LEU A 13 -7.40 10.71 -9.83
CA LEU A 13 -8.39 11.43 -10.63
C LEU A 13 -7.92 11.63 -12.07
N GLN A 14 -6.68 12.08 -12.26
CA GLN A 14 -6.11 12.23 -13.60
C GLN A 14 -6.11 10.90 -14.37
N CYS A 15 -5.77 9.78 -13.72
CA CYS A 15 -5.84 8.46 -14.33
C CYS A 15 -7.26 8.12 -14.78
N VAL A 16 -8.26 8.38 -13.93
CA VAL A 16 -9.68 8.13 -14.25
C VAL A 16 -10.18 9.04 -15.37
N GLU A 17 -9.80 10.32 -15.39
CA GLU A 17 -10.13 11.24 -16.48
C GLU A 17 -9.57 10.75 -17.83
N GLN A 18 -8.37 10.14 -17.83
CA GLN A 18 -7.72 9.65 -19.04
C GLN A 18 -8.23 8.29 -19.51
N THR A 19 -8.57 7.40 -18.57
CA THR A 19 -8.87 5.99 -18.87
C THR A 19 -10.34 5.63 -18.74
N GLY A 20 -11.14 6.51 -18.13
CA GLY A 20 -12.57 6.32 -17.90
C GLY A 20 -12.93 5.49 -16.67
N ALA A 21 -11.98 4.82 -16.02
CA ALA A 21 -12.27 3.99 -14.85
C ALA A 21 -11.04 3.73 -13.96
N LEU A 22 -11.28 3.35 -12.71
CA LEU A 22 -10.26 2.87 -11.77
C LEU A 22 -10.60 1.44 -11.32
N GLY A 23 -9.64 0.53 -11.48
CA GLY A 23 -9.77 -0.87 -11.06
C GLY A 23 -8.90 -1.24 -9.86
N PHE A 24 -9.44 -2.03 -8.95
CA PHE A 24 -8.69 -2.68 -7.86
C PHE A 24 -8.83 -4.20 -7.95
N LEU A 25 -7.71 -4.88 -7.80
CA LEU A 25 -7.66 -6.32 -7.52
C LEU A 25 -7.38 -6.50 -6.03
N VAL A 26 -8.31 -7.12 -5.31
CA VAL A 26 -8.18 -7.44 -3.90
C VAL A 26 -7.90 -8.93 -3.74
N LEU A 27 -6.69 -9.24 -3.28
CA LEU A 27 -6.28 -10.60 -2.99
C LEU A 27 -6.55 -10.91 -1.52
N SER A 28 -7.48 -11.82 -1.25
CA SER A 28 -7.84 -12.25 0.10
C SER A 28 -7.33 -13.67 0.37
N GLY A 29 -6.94 -13.93 1.61
CA GLY A 29 -6.36 -15.22 1.98
C GLY A 29 -5.81 -15.25 3.40
N SER A 30 -5.14 -16.34 3.74
CA SER A 30 -4.59 -16.55 5.08
C SER A 30 -3.14 -16.04 5.21
N SER A 31 -2.75 -15.73 6.44
CA SER A 31 -1.37 -15.36 6.79
C SER A 31 -0.72 -16.43 7.63
N ALA A 32 0.55 -16.71 7.37
CA ALA A 32 1.42 -17.32 8.37
C ALA A 32 2.30 -16.22 9.00
N PRO A 33 2.30 -16.07 10.34
CA PRO A 33 3.22 -15.17 11.02
C PRO A 33 4.65 -15.73 11.03
N ASP A 34 5.63 -14.85 11.11
CA ASP A 34 7.04 -15.19 11.33
C ASP A 34 7.27 -15.53 12.82
N THR A 35 7.08 -16.81 13.18
CA THR A 35 7.12 -17.25 14.58
C THR A 35 8.53 -17.51 15.10
N ASP A 36 9.46 -17.88 14.23
CA ASP A 36 10.85 -18.24 14.58
C ASP A 36 11.86 -17.14 14.20
N ALA A 37 11.38 -16.00 13.69
CA ALA A 37 12.18 -14.87 13.22
C ALA A 37 13.13 -15.21 12.05
N SER A 38 12.98 -16.37 11.41
CA SER A 38 13.80 -16.77 10.26
C SER A 38 13.55 -15.84 9.07
N PHE A 39 12.31 -15.42 8.86
CA PHE A 39 11.96 -14.50 7.80
C PHE A 39 12.51 -13.09 8.08
N ASP A 40 12.40 -12.57 9.30
CA ASP A 40 13.04 -11.30 9.68
C ASP A 40 14.55 -11.32 9.46
N ALA A 41 15.24 -12.38 9.88
CA ALA A 41 16.68 -12.53 9.71
C ALA A 41 17.09 -12.52 8.23
N TRP A 42 16.41 -13.30 7.40
CA TRP A 42 16.62 -13.31 5.95
C TRP A 42 16.33 -11.93 5.33
N HIS A 43 15.20 -11.32 5.68
CA HIS A 43 14.76 -10.05 5.11
C HIS A 43 15.69 -8.89 5.47
N ARG A 44 16.25 -8.89 6.70
CA ARG A 44 17.29 -7.95 7.13
C ARG A 44 18.57 -8.10 6.31
N ALA A 45 19.02 -9.33 6.08
CA ALA A 45 20.18 -9.60 5.24
C ALA A 45 19.98 -9.09 3.80
N VAL A 46 18.82 -9.35 3.19
CA VAL A 46 18.47 -8.87 1.84
C VAL A 46 18.48 -7.34 1.74
N ARG A 47 18.03 -6.64 2.78
CA ARG A 47 17.98 -5.16 2.81
C ARG A 47 19.29 -4.51 3.29
N GLY A 48 20.29 -5.29 3.69
CA GLY A 48 21.49 -4.76 4.33
C GLY A 48 21.23 -4.03 5.65
N SER A 49 20.17 -4.40 6.39
CA SER A 49 19.81 -3.78 7.66
C SER A 49 20.29 -4.63 8.84
N THR A 50 20.98 -4.01 9.79
CA THR A 50 21.44 -4.67 11.03
C THR A 50 20.52 -4.43 12.22
N THR A 51 19.50 -3.57 12.07
CA THR A 51 18.59 -3.20 13.16
C THR A 51 17.61 -4.34 13.43
N ALA A 52 17.75 -4.98 14.59
CA ALA A 52 16.81 -5.99 15.06
C ALA A 52 15.46 -5.37 15.46
N ARG A 53 14.38 -6.14 15.32
CA ARG A 53 13.04 -5.75 15.79
C ARG A 53 12.97 -5.79 17.31
N THR A 54 12.20 -4.87 17.90
CA THR A 54 11.96 -4.82 19.35
C THR A 54 10.79 -5.73 19.75
N PRO A 55 10.63 -6.08 21.04
CA PRO A 55 9.46 -6.83 21.51
C PRO A 55 8.11 -6.14 21.27
N THR A 56 8.11 -4.81 21.09
CA THR A 56 6.93 -4.01 20.74
C THR A 56 6.63 -3.98 19.24
N SER A 57 7.52 -4.53 18.41
CA SER A 57 7.36 -4.57 16.97
C SER A 57 6.27 -5.57 16.58
N ARG A 58 5.37 -5.18 15.68
CA ARG A 58 4.36 -6.10 15.13
C ARG A 58 5.00 -7.35 14.52
N THR A 59 4.41 -8.53 14.72
CA THR A 59 4.88 -9.76 14.07
C THR A 59 4.81 -9.61 12.54
N LEU A 60 5.85 -10.09 11.84
CA LEU A 60 5.88 -10.07 10.38
C LEU A 60 4.99 -11.18 9.82
N LYS A 61 4.48 -10.96 8.61
CA LYS A 61 3.80 -11.98 7.82
C LYS A 61 4.85 -12.69 6.96
N ALA A 62 5.20 -13.92 7.33
CA ALA A 62 6.21 -14.72 6.64
C ALA A 62 5.67 -15.34 5.34
N ALA A 63 4.39 -15.73 5.33
CA ALA A 63 3.76 -16.30 4.14
C ALA A 63 2.30 -15.85 3.99
N PHE A 64 1.82 -15.86 2.75
CA PHE A 64 0.44 -15.58 2.36
C PHE A 64 -0.06 -16.74 1.52
N THR A 65 -1.21 -17.34 1.88
CA THR A 65 -1.89 -18.32 1.02
C THR A 65 -3.14 -17.66 0.43
N PRO A 66 -3.16 -17.39 -0.88
CA PRO A 66 -4.34 -16.84 -1.54
C PRO A 66 -5.53 -17.78 -1.48
N VAL A 67 -6.71 -17.20 -1.33
CA VAL A 67 -7.98 -17.93 -1.33
C VAL A 67 -8.93 -17.34 -2.37
N THR A 68 -9.10 -16.02 -2.42
CA THR A 68 -9.95 -15.34 -3.41
C THR A 68 -9.25 -14.16 -4.05
N VAL A 69 -9.69 -13.84 -5.27
CA VAL A 69 -9.38 -12.59 -5.97
C VAL A 69 -10.71 -11.92 -6.26
N ASP A 70 -10.90 -10.75 -5.66
CA ASP A 70 -12.08 -9.92 -5.89
C ASP A 70 -11.67 -8.72 -6.75
N THR A 71 -12.54 -8.34 -7.68
CA THR A 71 -12.27 -7.25 -8.63
C THR A 71 -13.30 -6.16 -8.46
N TYR A 72 -12.85 -4.93 -8.25
CA TYR A 72 -13.71 -3.76 -8.09
C TYR A 72 -13.36 -2.73 -9.17
N VAL A 73 -14.39 -2.11 -9.75
CA VAL A 73 -14.24 -1.07 -10.76
C VAL A 73 -15.12 0.12 -10.39
N PHE A 74 -14.54 1.31 -10.47
CA PHE A 74 -15.23 2.58 -10.31
C PHE A 74 -15.15 3.32 -11.64
N GLU A 75 -16.31 3.66 -12.21
CA GLU A 75 -16.40 4.30 -13.52
C GLU A 75 -16.46 5.83 -13.38
N GLY A 76 -15.58 6.51 -14.12
CA GLY A 76 -15.52 7.96 -14.18
C GLY A 76 -15.22 8.65 -12.83
N ALA A 77 -15.12 9.97 -12.88
CA ALA A 77 -14.89 10.78 -11.69
C ALA A 77 -16.06 10.66 -10.71
N ASP A 78 -17.31 10.70 -11.20
CA ASP A 78 -18.51 10.62 -10.38
C ASP A 78 -18.59 9.29 -9.60
N GLY A 79 -18.25 8.16 -10.22
CA GLY A 79 -18.24 6.86 -9.55
C GLY A 79 -17.16 6.76 -8.48
N LEU A 80 -16.01 7.40 -8.72
CA LEU A 80 -14.94 7.50 -7.74
C LEU A 80 -15.35 8.39 -6.55
N GLU A 81 -15.97 9.55 -6.80
CA GLU A 81 -16.45 10.46 -5.76
C GLU A 81 -17.54 9.82 -4.90
N ALA A 82 -18.51 9.15 -5.53
CA ALA A 82 -19.54 8.39 -4.83
C ALA A 82 -18.95 7.30 -3.93
N ALA A 83 -17.91 6.60 -4.40
CA ALA A 83 -17.22 5.57 -3.61
C ALA A 83 -16.49 6.16 -2.39
N VAL A 84 -15.96 7.37 -2.50
CA VAL A 84 -15.36 8.10 -1.37
C VAL A 84 -16.43 8.56 -0.39
N GLU A 85 -17.54 9.13 -0.88
CA GLU A 85 -18.66 9.59 -0.04
C GLU A 85 -19.28 8.43 0.77
N GLN A 86 -19.45 7.28 0.13
CA GLN A 86 -19.95 6.05 0.76
C GLN A 86 -18.91 5.34 1.62
N ARG A 87 -17.67 5.85 1.67
CA ARG A 87 -16.52 5.26 2.39
C ARG A 87 -16.14 3.84 1.94
N VAL A 88 -16.47 3.49 0.71
CA VAL A 88 -15.91 2.30 0.04
C VAL A 88 -14.42 2.52 -0.22
N LEU A 89 -14.06 3.74 -0.62
CA LEU A 89 -12.69 4.21 -0.69
C LEU A 89 -12.44 5.27 0.38
N THR A 90 -11.22 5.33 0.89
CA THR A 90 -10.82 6.37 1.85
C THR A 90 -9.49 6.96 1.41
N GLU A 91 -9.41 8.29 1.43
CA GLU A 91 -8.17 8.99 1.14
C GLU A 91 -7.19 8.81 2.30
N PHE A 92 -6.03 8.21 2.00
CA PHE A 92 -4.96 8.06 2.97
C PHE A 92 -3.91 9.14 2.78
N ARG A 93 -3.76 10.02 3.79
CA ARG A 93 -2.64 10.96 3.82
C ARG A 93 -1.36 10.19 4.12
N GLN A 94 -0.50 10.03 3.11
CA GLN A 94 0.76 9.33 3.26
C GLN A 94 1.61 10.02 4.36
N GLY A 95 1.92 9.26 5.42
CA GLY A 95 2.64 9.77 6.58
C GLY A 95 4.11 10.10 6.33
N ARG A 96 4.78 10.56 7.40
CA ARG A 96 6.23 10.80 7.43
C ARG A 96 7.03 9.49 7.32
N LEU A 97 8.29 9.58 6.88
CA LEU A 97 9.23 8.45 6.94
C LEU A 97 9.49 8.03 8.39
N GLN A 98 10.04 6.83 8.58
CA GLN A 98 10.53 6.36 9.90
C GLN A 98 11.51 7.33 10.56
N SER A 99 12.22 8.15 9.79
CA SER A 99 13.12 9.19 10.29
C SER A 99 12.43 10.46 10.81
N GLY A 100 11.10 10.54 10.76
CA GLY A 100 10.33 11.74 11.11
C GLY A 100 10.37 12.86 10.06
N ALA A 101 11.15 12.68 8.99
CA ALA A 101 11.14 13.56 7.82
C ALA A 101 9.85 13.38 7.01
N ALA A 102 9.42 14.43 6.32
CA ALA A 102 8.44 14.28 5.25
C ALA A 102 8.95 13.24 4.25
N ARG A 103 8.09 12.31 3.83
CA ARG A 103 8.49 11.26 2.89
C ARG A 103 8.83 11.92 1.56
N ARG A 104 10.12 11.89 1.18
CA ARG A 104 10.53 12.26 -0.18
C ARG A 104 9.89 11.28 -1.15
N GLU A 105 9.29 11.86 -2.18
CA GLU A 105 8.72 11.19 -3.33
C GLU A 105 9.79 10.26 -3.92
N ARG A 106 9.44 8.99 -4.17
CA ARG A 106 10.38 8.02 -4.72
C ARG A 106 10.52 8.32 -6.21
N SER A 107 11.62 8.97 -6.61
CA SER A 107 12.02 9.08 -8.01
C SER A 107 12.42 7.69 -8.52
N PHE A 108 11.73 7.18 -9.54
CA PHE A 108 12.29 6.13 -10.39
C PHE A 108 13.01 6.81 -11.57
N PRO A 109 14.20 6.33 -11.97
CA PRO A 109 14.83 6.75 -13.22
C PRO A 109 14.02 6.30 -14.43
#